data_AF-A0A3B9LQK0-F1
#
_entry.id   AF-A0A3B9LQK0-F1
#
_cell.length_a   1.000
_cell.length_b   1.000
_cell.length_c   1.000
_cell.angle_alpha   90.00
_cell.angle_beta   90.00
_cell.angle_gamma   90.00
#
_symmetry.space_group_name_H-M   'P 1'
#
loop_
_entity.id
_entity.type
_entity.pdbx_description
1 polymer ?
#
loop_
_entity_poly.entity_id
_entity_poly.type
_entity_poly.pdbx_seq_one_letter_code
_entity_poly.pdbx_strand_id
1 'polypeptide(L)'
;MIKFVMIKTAALIIISLIAPLTSSHAQTSQAGAETSEGTEATQLAVQVAELYRQGKYAEALPLAKRCLQIREKLFTPNDEQLRTAVTNLAEVHMALRKYSDAEALFERLISTYREFAPGDPRLAGTLQRLAVVKFLRGNPARTEDLYRQAVEETEKTYGPEDARVATALFYLAEFYQLTGDYKKAEPLYERVVAIREKKSPATVSEELREALDRYSCLLHKTKRSAEANQLEARAFGWSSGKGFSTPPAPIIGGVINGKAISLPQPAYPEEAKAVRAQGVVRVRVVIDETGKVIRTCAVEGPALLTKASEMAARRAVFTPTKLSGQPVKVTGVITYNFVAR
;
A
#
# COMPACT_ATOMS: atom_id res chain seq x y z
N MET A 1 11.18 -20.69 7.84
CA MET A 1 10.46 -19.81 8.79
C MET A 1 10.69 -18.32 8.50
N ILE A 2 11.94 -17.83 8.42
CA ILE A 2 12.26 -16.39 8.18
C ILE A 2 11.60 -15.80 6.91
N LYS A 3 11.63 -16.51 5.76
CA LYS A 3 10.96 -16.08 4.52
C LYS A 3 9.45 -15.85 4.70
N PHE A 4 8.76 -16.78 5.38
CA PHE A 4 7.31 -16.72 5.61
C PHE A 4 6.92 -15.53 6.51
N VAL A 5 7.81 -15.17 7.43
CA VAL A 5 7.63 -14.08 8.37
C VAL A 5 7.85 -12.72 7.68
N MET A 6 8.86 -12.57 6.81
CA MET A 6 9.06 -11.34 6.02
C MET A 6 7.88 -11.03 5.10
N ILE A 7 7.30 -12.09 4.54
CA ILE A 7 6.15 -12.01 3.66
C ILE A 7 4.91 -11.42 4.39
N LYS A 8 4.68 -11.75 5.67
CA LYS A 8 3.55 -11.20 6.44
C LYS A 8 3.67 -9.71 6.73
N THR A 9 4.86 -9.23 7.09
CA THR A 9 5.11 -7.80 7.39
C THR A 9 5.05 -6.95 6.13
N ALA A 10 5.57 -7.48 5.02
CA ALA A 10 5.49 -6.86 3.71
C ALA A 10 4.04 -6.78 3.19
N ALA A 11 3.23 -7.81 3.43
CA ALA A 11 1.84 -7.85 2.97
C ALA A 11 0.95 -6.80 3.65
N LEU A 12 1.19 -6.51 4.94
CA LEU A 12 0.48 -5.43 5.66
C LEU A 12 0.64 -4.06 4.98
N ILE A 13 1.76 -3.83 4.29
CA ILE A 13 1.99 -2.60 3.51
C ILE A 13 1.07 -2.55 2.30
N ILE A 14 0.95 -3.67 1.57
CA ILE A 14 0.11 -3.74 0.37
C ILE A 14 -1.40 -3.74 0.74
N ILE A 15 -1.78 -4.39 1.84
CA ILE A 15 -3.18 -4.39 2.34
C ILE A 15 -3.66 -2.96 2.64
N SER A 16 -2.80 -2.11 3.21
CA SER A 16 -3.17 -0.74 3.56
C SER A 16 -3.47 0.18 2.36
N LEU A 17 -3.16 -0.29 1.15
CA LEU A 17 -3.35 0.44 -0.10
C LEU A 17 -4.59 -0.04 -0.89
N ILE A 18 -5.26 -1.11 -0.44
CA ILE A 18 -6.49 -1.60 -1.07
C ILE A 18 -7.67 -0.73 -0.58
N ALA A 19 -8.45 -0.23 -1.54
CA ALA A 19 -9.58 0.66 -1.27
C ALA A 19 -10.62 0.02 -0.32
N PRO A 20 -11.26 0.82 0.56
CA PRO A 20 -12.27 0.34 1.52
C PRO A 20 -13.52 -0.23 0.82
N LEU A 21 -14.32 -0.98 1.58
CA LEU A 21 -15.59 -1.56 1.11
C LEU A 21 -16.46 -0.51 0.42
N THR A 22 -16.98 -0.85 -0.76
CA THR A 22 -17.92 0.00 -1.48
C THR A 22 -19.35 -0.43 -1.18
N SER A 23 -20.18 0.52 -0.75
CA SER A 23 -21.63 0.39 -0.82
C SER A 23 -22.04 0.73 -2.25
N SER A 24 -22.41 -0.27 -3.06
CA SER A 24 -22.99 -0.01 -4.38
C SER A 24 -24.28 0.80 -4.20
N HIS A 25 -24.30 2.01 -4.75
CA HIS A 25 -25.50 2.84 -4.97
C HIS A 25 -25.87 2.82 -6.45
N ALA A 26 -25.73 1.67 -7.13
CA ALA A 26 -26.05 1.59 -8.54
C ALA A 26 -27.55 1.86 -8.73
N GLN A 27 -27.88 2.95 -9.44
CA GLN A 27 -29.19 3.13 -10.06
C GLN A 27 -29.31 2.06 -11.15
N THR A 28 -29.98 0.95 -10.87
CA THR A 28 -30.38 0.02 -11.91
C THR A 28 -31.68 -0.68 -11.55
N SER A 29 -32.67 -0.46 -12.40
CA SER A 29 -33.97 -1.12 -12.45
C SER A 29 -33.78 -2.63 -12.64
N GLN A 30 -33.90 -3.39 -11.56
CA GLN A 30 -34.12 -4.84 -11.61
C GLN A 30 -35.10 -5.24 -10.49
N ALA A 31 -36.12 -6.02 -10.87
CA ALA A 31 -37.25 -6.42 -10.02
C ALA A 31 -36.86 -7.10 -8.68
N GLY A 32 -35.62 -7.61 -8.55
CA GLY A 32 -35.12 -8.19 -7.30
C GLY A 32 -34.73 -7.15 -6.23
N ALA A 33 -34.32 -5.94 -6.63
CA ALA A 33 -33.86 -4.89 -5.70
C ALA A 33 -35.00 -4.21 -4.93
N GLU A 34 -36.22 -4.19 -5.50
CA GLU A 34 -37.42 -3.59 -4.90
C GLU A 34 -38.15 -4.54 -3.94
N THR A 35 -37.67 -5.77 -3.78
CA THR A 35 -38.23 -6.72 -2.81
C THR A 35 -37.83 -6.35 -1.38
N SER A 36 -38.63 -6.80 -0.39
CA SER A 36 -38.28 -6.66 1.03
C SER A 36 -36.90 -7.26 1.34
N GLU A 37 -36.60 -8.44 0.77
CA GLU A 37 -35.29 -9.08 0.91
C GLU A 37 -34.16 -8.28 0.22
N GLY A 38 -34.41 -7.70 -0.97
CA GLY A 38 -33.44 -6.83 -1.66
C GLY A 38 -33.11 -5.57 -0.86
N THR A 39 -34.12 -5.00 -0.19
CA THR A 39 -33.96 -3.87 0.72
C THR A 39 -33.16 -4.28 1.96
N GLU A 40 -33.46 -5.44 2.57
CA GLU A 40 -32.66 -6.02 3.67
C GLU A 40 -31.19 -6.17 3.26
N ALA A 41 -30.92 -6.78 2.10
CA ALA A 41 -29.56 -6.99 1.61
C ALA A 41 -28.79 -5.68 1.40
N THR A 42 -29.47 -4.63 0.96
CA THR A 42 -28.87 -3.29 0.77
C THR A 42 -28.53 -2.66 2.11
N GLN A 43 -29.43 -2.72 3.10
CA GLN A 43 -29.16 -2.23 4.46
C GLN A 43 -28.01 -2.99 5.12
N LEU A 44 -27.98 -4.33 4.97
CA LEU A 44 -26.89 -5.15 5.47
C LEU A 44 -25.56 -4.76 4.84
N ALA A 45 -25.51 -4.50 3.53
CA ALA A 45 -24.28 -4.07 2.85
C ALA A 45 -23.75 -2.74 3.41
N VAL A 46 -24.63 -1.78 3.70
CA VAL A 46 -24.26 -0.50 4.33
C VAL A 46 -23.73 -0.72 5.76
N GLN A 47 -24.40 -1.55 6.56
CA GLN A 47 -23.94 -1.86 7.92
C GLN A 47 -22.58 -2.57 7.94
N VAL A 48 -22.36 -3.51 7.01
CA VAL A 48 -21.06 -4.17 6.82
C VAL A 48 -19.97 -3.15 6.53
N ALA A 49 -20.22 -2.20 5.61
CA ALA A 49 -19.25 -1.16 5.28
C ALA A 49 -18.91 -0.25 6.47
N GLU A 50 -19.92 0.12 7.27
CA GLU A 50 -19.73 0.93 8.48
C GLU A 50 -18.93 0.17 9.55
N LEU A 51 -19.32 -1.06 9.89
CA LEU A 51 -18.61 -1.89 10.86
C LEU A 51 -17.17 -2.15 10.43
N TYR A 52 -16.94 -2.37 9.13
CA TYR A 52 -15.60 -2.52 8.58
C TYR A 52 -14.75 -1.27 8.78
N ARG A 53 -15.31 -0.08 8.51
CA ARG A 53 -14.61 1.21 8.76
C ARG A 53 -14.32 1.43 10.25
N GLN A 54 -15.16 0.93 11.14
CA GLN A 54 -14.95 0.97 12.59
C GLN A 54 -13.97 -0.10 13.09
N GLY A 55 -13.45 -0.98 12.23
CA GLY A 55 -12.58 -2.09 12.63
C GLY A 55 -13.33 -3.25 13.31
N LYS A 56 -14.66 -3.23 13.33
CA LYS A 56 -15.53 -4.24 13.95
C LYS A 56 -15.79 -5.41 13.01
N TYR A 57 -14.72 -6.04 12.55
CA TYR A 57 -14.80 -7.08 11.51
C TYR A 57 -15.54 -8.35 11.96
N ALA A 58 -15.46 -8.68 13.26
CA ALA A 58 -16.16 -9.83 13.81
C ALA A 58 -17.68 -9.65 13.78
N GLU A 59 -18.16 -8.43 14.04
CA GLU A 59 -19.59 -8.06 13.95
C GLU A 59 -20.04 -7.95 12.48
N ALA A 60 -19.16 -7.49 11.58
CA ALA A 60 -19.47 -7.39 10.15
C ALA A 60 -19.67 -8.76 9.47
N LEU A 61 -18.97 -9.81 9.93
CA LEU A 61 -18.96 -11.13 9.30
C LEU A 61 -20.35 -11.78 9.14
N PRO A 62 -21.18 -11.93 10.20
CA PRO A 62 -22.51 -12.52 10.04
C PRO A 62 -23.41 -11.71 9.10
N LEU A 63 -23.32 -10.37 9.12
CA LEU A 63 -24.08 -9.50 8.23
C LEU A 63 -23.65 -9.64 6.76
N ALA A 64 -22.34 -9.74 6.51
CA ALA A 64 -21.80 -9.95 5.17
C ALA A 64 -22.23 -11.31 4.60
N LYS A 65 -22.26 -12.36 5.43
CA LYS A 65 -22.77 -13.69 5.05
C LYS A 65 -24.26 -13.65 4.71
N ARG A 66 -25.07 -13.00 5.54
CA ARG A 66 -26.51 -12.85 5.30
C ARG A 66 -26.78 -12.05 4.02
N CYS A 67 -26.06 -10.95 3.81
CA CYS A 67 -26.15 -10.14 2.59
C CYS A 67 -25.86 -10.98 1.34
N LEU A 68 -24.76 -11.76 1.35
CA LEU A 68 -24.42 -12.64 0.24
C LEU A 68 -25.51 -13.68 -0.03
N GLN A 69 -26.00 -14.36 1.02
CA GLN A 69 -27.05 -15.37 0.88
C GLN A 69 -28.34 -14.81 0.24
N ILE A 70 -28.74 -13.60 0.61
CA ILE A 70 -29.91 -12.97 -0.01
C ILE A 70 -29.61 -12.65 -1.48
N ARG A 71 -28.46 -12.04 -1.77
CA ARG A 71 -28.11 -11.68 -3.15
C ARG A 71 -27.93 -12.89 -4.07
N GLU A 72 -27.48 -14.03 -3.55
CA GLU A 72 -27.40 -15.29 -4.32
C GLU A 72 -28.77 -15.84 -4.73
N LYS A 73 -29.83 -15.54 -3.96
CA LYS A 73 -31.21 -15.92 -4.31
C LYS A 73 -31.82 -14.96 -5.33
N LEU A 74 -31.50 -13.68 -5.21
CA LEU A 74 -32.15 -12.61 -5.98
C LEU A 74 -31.49 -12.35 -7.33
N PHE A 75 -30.19 -12.67 -7.46
CA PHE A 75 -29.40 -12.24 -8.61
C PHE A 75 -28.64 -13.38 -9.27
N THR A 76 -28.37 -13.21 -10.57
CA THR A 76 -27.54 -14.15 -11.33
C THR A 76 -26.05 -13.98 -10.99
N PRO A 77 -25.19 -14.97 -11.26
CA PRO A 77 -23.75 -14.88 -11.00
C PRO A 77 -23.05 -13.64 -11.60
N ASN A 78 -23.54 -13.10 -12.71
CA ASN A 78 -22.97 -11.91 -13.37
C ASN A 78 -23.49 -10.58 -12.82
N ASP A 79 -24.36 -10.61 -11.82
CA ASP A 79 -24.92 -9.39 -11.26
C ASP A 79 -23.89 -8.62 -10.42
N GLU A 80 -23.88 -7.30 -10.60
CA GLU A 80 -22.96 -6.42 -9.89
C GLU A 80 -23.18 -6.40 -8.38
N GLN A 81 -24.44 -6.45 -7.94
CA GLN A 81 -24.76 -6.47 -6.52
C GLN A 81 -24.27 -7.77 -5.90
N LEU A 82 -24.44 -8.91 -6.57
CA LEU A 82 -23.90 -10.18 -6.09
C LEU A 82 -22.37 -10.14 -5.99
N ARG A 83 -21.66 -9.69 -7.02
CA ARG A 83 -20.19 -9.53 -6.98
C ARG A 83 -19.71 -8.60 -5.87
N THR A 84 -20.47 -7.53 -5.59
CA THR A 84 -20.17 -6.61 -4.49
C THR A 84 -20.30 -7.30 -3.14
N ALA A 85 -21.33 -8.13 -2.94
CA ALA A 85 -21.47 -8.88 -1.68
C ALA A 85 -20.36 -9.93 -1.50
N VAL A 86 -19.97 -10.63 -2.57
CA VAL A 86 -18.83 -11.55 -2.54
C VAL A 86 -17.53 -10.81 -2.16
N THR A 87 -17.28 -9.64 -2.79
CA THR A 87 -16.13 -8.79 -2.46
C THR A 87 -16.13 -8.39 -0.99
N ASN A 88 -17.27 -7.87 -0.48
CA ASN A 88 -17.37 -7.41 0.90
C ASN A 88 -17.11 -8.54 1.90
N LEU A 89 -17.63 -9.74 1.65
CA LEU A 89 -17.36 -10.90 2.49
C LEU A 89 -15.87 -11.29 2.44
N ALA A 90 -15.25 -11.29 1.27
CA ALA A 90 -13.83 -11.62 1.10
C ALA A 90 -12.92 -10.66 1.89
N GLU A 91 -13.21 -9.36 1.83
CA GLU A 91 -12.49 -8.33 2.57
C GLU A 91 -12.69 -8.46 4.09
N VAL A 92 -13.90 -8.79 4.57
CA VAL A 92 -14.12 -9.09 6.00
C VAL A 92 -13.30 -10.31 6.44
N HIS A 93 -13.23 -11.36 5.61
CA HIS A 93 -12.36 -12.50 5.88
C HIS A 93 -10.88 -12.12 5.90
N MET A 94 -10.43 -11.24 5.00
CA MET A 94 -9.07 -10.69 5.00
C MET A 94 -8.73 -9.95 6.29
N ALA A 95 -9.61 -9.06 6.74
CA ALA A 95 -9.42 -8.29 7.96
C ALA A 95 -9.40 -9.18 9.23
N LEU A 96 -10.15 -10.28 9.22
CA LEU A 96 -10.13 -11.32 10.25
C LEU A 96 -8.97 -12.33 10.10
N ARG A 97 -8.06 -12.13 9.12
CA ARG A 97 -6.94 -13.02 8.79
C ARG A 97 -7.36 -14.44 8.40
N LYS A 98 -8.60 -14.61 7.93
CA LYS A 98 -9.15 -15.87 7.40
C LYS A 98 -8.82 -15.99 5.91
N TYR A 99 -7.53 -16.09 5.60
CA TYR A 99 -7.02 -15.98 4.24
C TYR A 99 -7.54 -17.07 3.28
N SER A 100 -7.76 -18.30 3.78
CA SER A 100 -8.33 -19.38 2.95
C SER A 100 -9.75 -19.08 2.48
N ASP A 101 -10.58 -18.48 3.34
CA ASP A 101 -11.96 -18.11 2.99
C ASP A 101 -11.97 -16.96 1.98
N ALA A 102 -11.12 -15.94 2.20
CA ALA A 102 -10.97 -14.82 1.27
C ALA A 102 -10.47 -15.26 -0.11
N GLU A 103 -9.51 -16.20 -0.13
CA GLU A 103 -8.97 -16.78 -1.37
C GLU A 103 -10.07 -17.40 -2.23
N ALA A 104 -10.90 -18.26 -1.64
CA ALA A 104 -11.99 -18.92 -2.36
C ALA A 104 -12.98 -17.91 -2.97
N LEU A 105 -13.27 -16.82 -2.26
CA LEU A 105 -14.18 -15.78 -2.73
C LEU A 105 -13.57 -14.93 -3.86
N PHE A 106 -12.28 -14.59 -3.78
CA PHE A 106 -11.60 -13.88 -4.86
C PHE A 106 -11.39 -14.76 -6.10
N GLU A 107 -11.09 -16.04 -5.94
CA GLU A 107 -11.01 -17.00 -7.05
C GLU A 107 -12.37 -17.16 -7.74
N ARG A 108 -13.47 -17.23 -6.96
CA ARG A 108 -14.83 -17.20 -7.51
C ARG A 108 -15.09 -15.93 -8.33
N LEU A 109 -14.74 -14.76 -7.82
CA LEU A 109 -14.92 -13.49 -8.55
C LEU A 109 -14.12 -13.45 -9.85
N ILE A 110 -12.87 -13.91 -9.84
CA ILE A 110 -12.02 -13.97 -11.04
C ILE A 110 -12.66 -14.88 -12.10
N SER A 111 -13.15 -16.06 -11.70
CA SER A 111 -13.85 -16.96 -12.62
C SER A 111 -15.11 -16.31 -13.20
N THR A 112 -15.93 -15.66 -12.36
CA THR A 112 -17.11 -14.91 -12.82
C THR A 112 -16.77 -13.80 -13.81
N TYR A 113 -15.73 -13.01 -13.56
CA TYR A 113 -15.31 -11.96 -14.49
C TYR A 113 -14.83 -12.55 -15.82
N ARG A 114 -14.04 -13.62 -15.80
CA ARG A 114 -13.54 -14.27 -17.01
C ARG A 114 -14.65 -14.87 -17.87
N GLU A 115 -15.67 -15.45 -17.24
CA GLU A 115 -16.77 -16.11 -17.93
C GLU A 115 -17.82 -15.12 -18.47
N PHE A 116 -18.22 -14.14 -17.65
CA PHE A 116 -19.41 -13.32 -17.95
C PHE A 116 -19.13 -11.85 -18.23
N ALA A 117 -17.94 -11.34 -17.89
CA ALA A 117 -17.60 -9.94 -18.07
C ALA A 117 -16.11 -9.77 -18.44
N PRO A 118 -15.63 -10.41 -19.52
CA PRO A 118 -14.24 -10.28 -19.94
C PRO A 118 -13.92 -8.81 -20.26
N GLY A 119 -12.87 -8.28 -19.65
CA GLY A 119 -12.50 -6.86 -19.76
C GLY A 119 -13.16 -5.94 -18.72
N ASP A 120 -13.96 -6.47 -17.78
CA ASP A 120 -14.45 -5.67 -16.66
C ASP A 120 -13.26 -5.07 -15.87
N PRO A 121 -13.21 -3.74 -15.72
CA PRO A 121 -12.23 -3.01 -14.90
C PRO A 121 -11.86 -3.62 -13.55
N ARG A 122 -12.82 -4.28 -12.91
CA ARG A 122 -12.70 -4.82 -11.55
C ARG A 122 -11.91 -6.13 -11.50
N LEU A 123 -11.71 -6.81 -12.63
CA LEU A 123 -10.90 -8.04 -12.70
C LEU A 123 -9.47 -7.78 -12.21
N ALA A 124 -8.82 -6.73 -12.71
CA ALA A 124 -7.46 -6.37 -12.30
C ALA A 124 -7.36 -6.07 -10.78
N GLY A 125 -8.34 -5.35 -10.23
CA GLY A 125 -8.41 -5.09 -8.79
C GLY A 125 -8.64 -6.34 -7.95
N THR A 126 -9.35 -7.35 -8.50
CA THR A 126 -9.57 -8.64 -7.83
C THR A 126 -8.32 -9.50 -7.87
N LEU A 127 -7.59 -9.52 -8.99
CA LEU A 127 -6.29 -10.18 -9.13
C LEU A 127 -5.27 -9.64 -8.13
N GLN A 128 -5.19 -8.31 -7.96
CA GLN A 128 -4.32 -7.67 -6.96
C GLN A 128 -4.66 -8.11 -5.53
N ARG A 129 -5.95 -8.21 -5.18
CA ARG A 129 -6.39 -8.70 -3.86
C ARG A 129 -6.00 -10.15 -3.64
N LEU A 130 -6.21 -11.01 -4.64
CA LEU A 130 -5.75 -12.40 -4.57
C LEU A 130 -4.23 -12.49 -4.47
N ALA A 131 -3.48 -11.63 -5.15
CA ALA A 131 -2.02 -11.57 -5.04
C ALA A 131 -1.59 -11.31 -3.59
N VAL A 132 -2.23 -10.34 -2.92
CA VAL A 132 -2.01 -10.06 -1.50
C VAL A 132 -2.33 -11.27 -0.63
N VAL A 133 -3.43 -11.99 -0.89
CA VAL A 133 -3.80 -13.21 -0.16
C VAL A 133 -2.74 -14.30 -0.33
N LYS A 134 -2.33 -14.60 -1.57
CA LYS A 134 -1.29 -15.59 -1.87
C LYS A 134 0.04 -15.20 -1.24
N PHE A 135 0.34 -13.90 -1.22
CA PHE A 135 1.51 -13.38 -0.52
C PHE A 135 1.39 -13.67 0.97
N LEU A 136 0.33 -13.26 1.66
CA LEU A 136 0.13 -13.55 3.09
C LEU A 136 0.21 -15.03 3.48
N ARG A 137 -0.13 -15.92 2.54
CA ARG A 137 -0.04 -17.38 2.69
C ARG A 137 1.33 -17.96 2.34
N GLY A 138 2.33 -17.13 2.05
CA GLY A 138 3.70 -17.53 1.78
C GLY A 138 3.95 -18.06 0.37
N ASN A 139 3.14 -17.65 -0.62
CA ASN A 139 3.28 -18.09 -2.01
C ASN A 139 3.71 -16.94 -2.94
N PRO A 140 5.00 -16.54 -2.93
CA PRO A 140 5.50 -15.42 -3.73
C PRO A 140 5.45 -15.66 -5.23
N ALA A 141 5.61 -16.92 -5.71
CA ALA A 141 5.52 -17.23 -7.13
C ALA A 141 4.12 -16.94 -7.68
N ARG A 142 3.08 -17.43 -7.01
CA ARG A 142 1.70 -17.10 -7.39
C ARG A 142 1.37 -15.62 -7.19
N THR A 143 2.03 -14.94 -6.26
CA THR A 143 1.87 -13.49 -6.05
C THR A 143 2.36 -12.71 -7.27
N GLU A 144 3.56 -13.02 -7.76
CA GLU A 144 4.15 -12.40 -8.95
C GLU A 144 3.25 -12.59 -10.18
N ASP A 145 2.81 -13.83 -10.42
CA ASP A 145 1.92 -14.17 -11.55
C ASP A 145 0.62 -13.34 -11.53
N LEU A 146 0.02 -13.15 -10.35
CA LEU A 146 -1.24 -12.43 -10.20
C LEU A 146 -1.08 -10.93 -10.38
N TYR A 147 0.00 -10.32 -9.87
CA TYR A 147 0.28 -8.91 -10.13
C TYR A 147 0.58 -8.66 -11.60
N ARG A 148 1.33 -9.55 -12.26
CA ARG A 148 1.56 -9.47 -13.71
C ARG A 148 0.26 -9.55 -14.50
N GLN A 149 -0.60 -10.52 -14.20
CA GLN A 149 -1.93 -10.60 -14.81
C GLN A 149 -2.74 -9.32 -14.57
N ALA A 150 -2.69 -8.73 -13.37
CA ALA A 150 -3.39 -7.48 -13.11
C ALA A 150 -2.87 -6.32 -13.97
N VAL A 151 -1.55 -6.22 -14.19
CA VAL A 151 -0.96 -5.23 -15.11
C VAL A 151 -1.45 -5.47 -16.54
N GLU A 152 -1.34 -6.71 -17.04
CA GLU A 152 -1.73 -7.10 -18.39
C GLU A 152 -3.22 -6.82 -18.66
N GLU A 153 -4.12 -7.16 -17.73
CA GLU A 153 -5.55 -6.86 -17.83
C GLU A 153 -5.82 -5.34 -17.83
N THR A 154 -5.10 -4.59 -16.99
CA THR A 154 -5.28 -3.12 -16.92
C THR A 154 -4.80 -2.44 -18.20
N GLU A 155 -3.67 -2.88 -18.76
CA GLU A 155 -3.13 -2.39 -20.03
C GLU A 155 -4.05 -2.71 -21.20
N LYS A 156 -4.60 -3.93 -21.24
CA LYS A 156 -5.55 -4.34 -22.26
C LYS A 156 -6.82 -3.48 -22.23
N THR A 157 -7.34 -3.16 -21.04
CA THR A 157 -8.60 -2.42 -20.90
C THR A 157 -8.43 -0.91 -21.13
N TYR A 158 -7.28 -0.32 -20.75
CA TYR A 158 -7.11 1.14 -20.74
C TYR A 158 -5.98 1.70 -21.60
N GLY A 159 -5.10 0.83 -22.10
CA GLY A 159 -3.88 1.22 -22.79
C GLY A 159 -2.69 1.44 -21.84
N PRO A 160 -1.45 1.33 -22.35
CA PRO A 160 -0.23 1.24 -21.53
C PRO A 160 0.15 2.53 -20.79
N GLU A 161 -0.44 3.67 -21.14
CA GLU A 161 -0.14 5.01 -20.61
C GLU A 161 -1.19 5.49 -19.60
N ASP A 162 -2.18 4.66 -19.26
CA ASP A 162 -3.25 5.04 -18.35
C ASP A 162 -2.78 5.07 -16.88
N ALA A 163 -3.31 6.01 -16.09
CA ALA A 163 -2.98 6.12 -14.66
C ALA A 163 -3.32 4.85 -13.86
N ARG A 164 -4.31 4.07 -14.28
CA ARG A 164 -4.66 2.78 -13.67
C ARG A 164 -3.57 1.74 -13.90
N VAL A 165 -2.90 1.77 -15.06
CA VAL A 165 -1.71 0.93 -15.33
C VAL A 165 -0.58 1.32 -14.38
N ALA A 166 -0.35 2.62 -14.16
CA ALA A 166 0.64 3.07 -13.17
C ALA A 166 0.34 2.54 -11.76
N THR A 167 -0.93 2.46 -11.35
CA THR A 167 -1.29 1.84 -10.07
C THR A 167 -0.99 0.35 -10.03
N ALA A 168 -1.32 -0.41 -11.08
CA ALA A 168 -1.01 -1.84 -11.14
C ALA A 168 0.51 -2.12 -11.15
N LEU A 169 1.27 -1.35 -11.94
CA LEU A 169 2.73 -1.42 -11.99
C LEU A 169 3.36 -1.10 -10.63
N PHE A 170 2.83 -0.09 -9.93
CA PHE A 170 3.29 0.31 -8.61
C PHE A 170 3.18 -0.84 -7.60
N TYR A 171 2.07 -1.59 -7.59
CA TYR A 171 1.94 -2.74 -6.69
C TYR A 171 2.90 -3.89 -7.02
N LEU A 172 3.16 -4.14 -8.30
CA LEU A 172 4.17 -5.12 -8.72
C LEU A 172 5.59 -4.67 -8.32
N ALA A 173 5.89 -3.37 -8.47
CA ALA A 173 7.16 -2.78 -8.04
C ALA A 173 7.35 -2.89 -6.52
N GLU A 174 6.31 -2.57 -5.72
CA GLU A 174 6.32 -2.72 -4.27
C GLU A 174 6.54 -4.19 -3.88
N PHE A 175 5.89 -5.15 -4.55
CA PHE A 175 6.13 -6.57 -4.31
C PHE A 175 7.60 -6.96 -4.53
N TYR A 176 8.21 -6.52 -5.62
CA TYR A 176 9.62 -6.79 -5.88
C TYR A 176 10.54 -6.07 -4.89
N GLN A 177 10.25 -4.82 -4.53
CA GLN A 177 11.00 -4.08 -3.52
C GLN A 177 10.96 -4.77 -2.15
N LEU A 178 9.79 -5.31 -1.76
CA LEU A 178 9.60 -6.02 -0.51
C LEU A 178 10.26 -7.40 -0.50
N THR A 179 10.33 -8.06 -1.64
CA THR A 179 11.02 -9.36 -1.79
C THR A 179 12.52 -9.22 -2.08
N GLY A 180 13.01 -7.99 -2.27
CA GLY A 180 14.41 -7.67 -2.48
C GLY A 180 14.89 -7.77 -3.94
N ASP A 181 13.98 -8.00 -4.89
CA ASP A 181 14.30 -8.02 -6.32
C ASP A 181 14.30 -6.59 -6.90
N TYR A 182 15.25 -5.78 -6.46
CA TYR A 182 15.36 -4.38 -6.88
C TYR A 182 15.57 -4.22 -8.39
N LYS A 183 16.17 -5.23 -9.04
CA LYS A 183 16.38 -5.24 -10.50
C LYS A 183 15.07 -5.28 -11.27
N LYS A 184 14.08 -6.03 -10.79
CA LYS A 184 12.74 -6.05 -11.39
C LYS A 184 11.89 -4.85 -10.96
N ALA A 185 12.07 -4.34 -9.74
CA ALA A 185 11.29 -3.21 -9.22
C ALA A 185 11.61 -1.88 -9.91
N GLU A 186 12.89 -1.60 -10.17
CA GLU A 186 13.36 -0.33 -10.73
C GLU A 186 12.67 0.08 -12.06
N PRO A 187 12.68 -0.74 -13.13
CA PRO A 187 12.04 -0.35 -14.39
C PRO A 187 10.53 -0.14 -14.27
N LEU A 188 9.89 -0.78 -13.28
CA LEU A 188 8.47 -0.55 -13.00
C LEU A 188 8.25 0.81 -12.35
N TYR A 189 9.06 1.18 -11.34
CA TYR A 189 8.96 2.52 -10.75
C TYR A 189 9.25 3.63 -11.76
N GLU A 190 10.23 3.45 -12.66
CA GLU A 190 10.51 4.39 -13.74
C GLU A 190 9.28 4.61 -14.61
N ARG A 191 8.62 3.53 -15.01
CA ARG A 191 7.40 3.60 -15.82
C ARG A 191 6.23 4.22 -15.06
N VAL A 192 6.06 3.92 -13.77
CA VAL A 192 5.05 4.54 -12.90
C VAL A 192 5.24 6.05 -12.83
N VAL A 193 6.48 6.49 -12.59
CA VAL A 193 6.84 7.93 -12.52
C VAL A 193 6.54 8.60 -13.86
N ALA A 194 6.99 8.01 -14.98
CA ALA A 194 6.77 8.58 -16.32
C ALA A 194 5.27 8.77 -16.65
N ILE A 195 4.43 7.77 -16.36
CA ILE A 195 2.98 7.86 -16.59
C ILE A 195 2.34 8.94 -15.71
N ARG A 196 2.69 8.96 -14.41
CA ARG A 196 2.11 9.92 -13.46
C ARG A 196 2.55 11.36 -13.76
N GLU A 197 3.80 11.58 -14.16
CA GLU A 197 4.32 12.89 -14.55
C GLU A 197 3.64 13.45 -15.79
N LYS A 198 3.47 12.63 -16.83
CA LYS A 198 2.81 13.06 -18.07
C LYS A 198 1.38 13.53 -17.84
N LYS A 199 0.67 12.93 -16.87
CA LYS A 199 -0.71 13.28 -16.54
C LYS A 199 -0.84 14.56 -15.71
N SER A 200 0.16 14.89 -14.89
CA SER A 200 0.14 16.08 -14.03
C SER A 200 1.48 16.82 -14.09
N PRO A 201 1.85 17.41 -15.24
CA PRO A 201 3.16 18.04 -15.42
C PRO A 201 3.33 19.34 -14.64
N ALA A 202 2.23 20.00 -14.24
CA ALA A 202 2.26 21.30 -13.57
C ALA A 202 2.38 21.20 -12.04
N THR A 203 2.05 20.05 -11.45
CA THR A 203 2.03 19.84 -9.99
C THR A 203 2.41 18.40 -9.65
N VAL A 204 3.24 18.24 -8.61
CA VAL A 204 3.53 16.90 -8.09
C VAL A 204 2.28 16.37 -7.39
N SER A 205 1.57 15.44 -8.03
CA SER A 205 0.42 14.77 -7.41
C SER A 205 0.86 13.90 -6.24
N GLU A 206 -0.06 13.58 -5.32
CA GLU A 206 0.22 12.70 -4.18
C GLU A 206 0.70 11.32 -4.64
N GLU A 207 0.13 10.80 -5.73
CA GLU A 207 0.52 9.52 -6.31
C GLU A 207 1.91 9.59 -6.94
N LEU A 208 2.24 10.69 -7.63
CA LEU A 208 3.59 10.88 -8.16
C LEU A 208 4.61 11.00 -7.03
N ARG A 209 4.29 11.78 -5.99
CA ARG A 209 5.12 11.94 -4.79
C ARG A 209 5.40 10.59 -4.15
N GLU A 210 4.38 9.75 -3.98
CA GLU A 210 4.55 8.40 -3.44
C GLU A 210 5.47 7.54 -4.33
N ALA A 211 5.28 7.54 -5.65
CA ALA A 211 6.14 6.79 -6.56
C ALA A 211 7.61 7.22 -6.48
N LEU A 212 7.86 8.53 -6.48
CA LEU A 212 9.20 9.10 -6.32
C LEU A 212 9.82 8.74 -4.96
N ASP A 213 9.02 8.76 -3.88
CA ASP A 213 9.46 8.37 -2.55
C ASP A 213 9.86 6.90 -2.48
N ARG A 214 9.04 6.00 -3.04
CA ARG A 214 9.33 4.55 -3.08
C ARG A 214 10.56 4.25 -3.92
N TYR A 215 10.66 4.86 -5.09
CA TYR A 215 11.80 4.69 -5.98
C TYR A 215 13.10 5.23 -5.35
N SER A 216 13.05 6.40 -4.71
CA SER A 216 14.17 6.94 -3.93
C SER A 216 14.63 5.96 -2.83
N CYS A 217 13.69 5.31 -2.15
CA CYS A 217 14.01 4.31 -1.13
C CYS A 217 14.70 3.06 -1.72
N LEU A 218 14.28 2.60 -2.91
CA LEU A 218 14.99 1.57 -3.66
C LEU A 218 16.43 1.99 -3.96
N LEU A 219 16.63 3.20 -4.49
CA LEU A 219 17.96 3.69 -4.86
C LEU A 219 18.90 3.81 -3.66
N HIS A 220 18.40 4.21 -2.48
CA HIS A 220 19.20 4.17 -1.26
C HIS A 220 19.63 2.75 -0.89
N LYS A 221 18.73 1.76 -1.03
CA LYS A 221 19.04 0.33 -0.78
C LYS A 221 20.06 -0.23 -1.77
N THR A 222 20.10 0.28 -3.00
CA THR A 222 21.09 -0.08 -4.03
C THR A 222 22.35 0.81 -4.01
N LYS A 223 22.53 1.62 -2.96
CA LYS A 223 23.70 2.51 -2.75
C LYS A 223 23.85 3.62 -3.81
N ARG A 224 22.78 3.96 -4.52
CA ARG A 224 22.72 5.05 -5.52
C ARG A 224 22.15 6.33 -4.90
N SER A 225 22.76 6.77 -3.80
CA SER A 225 22.24 7.87 -2.98
C SER A 225 22.14 9.20 -3.71
N ALA A 226 23.00 9.46 -4.70
CA ALA A 226 22.95 10.69 -5.49
C ALA A 226 21.65 10.78 -6.32
N GLU A 227 21.31 9.71 -7.05
CA GLU A 227 20.08 9.60 -7.81
C GLU A 227 18.86 9.57 -6.89
N ALA A 228 18.96 8.87 -5.76
CA ALA A 228 17.92 8.86 -4.74
C ALA A 228 17.58 10.27 -4.29
N ASN A 229 18.58 11.10 -3.98
CA ASN A 229 18.40 12.49 -3.54
C ASN A 229 17.78 13.38 -4.64
N GLN A 230 18.06 13.11 -5.92
CA GLN A 230 17.40 13.80 -7.04
C GLN A 230 15.90 13.49 -7.09
N LEU A 231 15.51 12.23 -6.86
CA LEU A 231 14.10 11.85 -6.77
C LEU A 231 13.43 12.45 -5.52
N GLU A 232 14.13 12.53 -4.38
CA GLU A 232 13.62 13.25 -3.20
C GLU A 232 13.35 14.71 -3.55
N ALA A 233 14.30 15.38 -4.20
CA ALA A 233 14.13 16.77 -4.63
C ALA A 233 12.92 16.96 -5.54
N ARG A 234 12.73 16.08 -6.52
CA ARG A 234 11.54 16.08 -7.38
C ARG A 234 10.24 15.91 -6.59
N ALA A 235 10.19 14.97 -5.64
CA ALA A 235 9.00 14.68 -4.85
C ALA A 235 8.50 15.88 -4.03
N PHE A 236 9.41 16.76 -3.60
CA PHE A 236 9.08 17.97 -2.84
C PHE A 236 9.02 19.25 -3.69
N GLY A 237 9.21 19.15 -5.01
CA GLY A 237 9.26 20.31 -5.90
C GLY A 237 10.51 21.18 -5.69
N TRP A 238 11.61 20.62 -5.17
CA TRP A 238 12.90 21.30 -5.05
C TRP A 238 13.59 21.32 -6.40
N SER A 239 13.40 22.39 -7.19
CA SER A 239 14.18 22.58 -8.42
C SER A 239 15.58 23.11 -8.10
N SER A 240 16.57 22.60 -8.84
CA SER A 240 17.87 23.26 -8.97
C SER A 240 17.76 24.30 -10.09
N GLY A 241 17.28 25.52 -9.81
CA GLY A 241 17.25 26.56 -10.85
C GLY A 241 16.49 27.84 -10.49
N LYS A 242 17.24 28.95 -10.50
CA LYS A 242 16.87 30.38 -10.42
C LYS A 242 15.37 30.71 -10.57
N GLY A 243 14.83 31.45 -9.59
CA GLY A 243 13.77 32.44 -9.85
C GLY A 243 12.44 32.28 -9.10
N PHE A 244 12.25 31.23 -8.32
CA PHE A 244 11.12 31.12 -7.38
C PHE A 244 11.67 30.91 -5.97
N SER A 245 11.03 31.46 -4.93
CA SER A 245 11.39 31.22 -3.53
C SER A 245 11.04 29.77 -3.17
N THR A 246 11.86 28.84 -3.62
CA THR A 246 11.78 27.42 -3.32
C THR A 246 12.36 27.17 -1.93
N PRO A 247 11.79 26.23 -1.15
CA PRO A 247 12.44 25.79 0.09
C PRO A 247 13.81 25.20 -0.27
N PRO A 248 14.89 25.56 0.43
CA PRO A 248 16.21 25.00 0.16
C PRO A 248 16.19 23.48 0.34
N ALA A 249 16.96 22.77 -0.51
CA ALA A 249 17.16 21.33 -0.35
C ALA A 249 17.60 21.02 1.09
N PRO A 250 17.15 19.90 1.69
CA PRO A 250 17.44 19.59 3.07
C PRO A 250 18.95 19.49 3.30
N ILE A 251 19.41 20.03 4.42
CA ILE A 251 20.78 19.83 4.84
C ILE A 251 20.96 18.34 5.15
N ILE A 252 21.97 17.71 4.53
CA ILE A 252 22.30 16.32 4.79
C ILE A 252 23.01 16.24 6.15
N GLY A 253 22.27 15.82 7.16
CA GLY A 253 22.77 15.41 8.46
C GLY A 253 23.19 13.94 8.45
N GLY A 254 24.23 13.61 9.22
CA GLY A 254 24.63 12.24 9.50
C GLY A 254 23.65 11.53 10.46
N VAL A 255 24.19 10.86 11.48
CA VAL A 255 23.35 10.26 12.53
C VAL A 255 22.81 11.35 13.46
N ILE A 256 21.49 11.39 13.67
CA ILE A 256 20.82 12.50 14.38
C ILE A 256 20.15 12.09 15.70
N ASN A 257 20.31 10.85 16.17
CA ASN A 257 19.65 10.34 17.37
C ASN A 257 19.75 11.28 18.59
N GLY A 258 20.94 11.81 18.88
CA GLY A 258 21.17 12.69 20.05
C GLY A 258 20.59 14.10 19.93
N LYS A 259 19.97 14.46 18.80
CA LYS A 259 19.33 15.76 18.55
C LYS A 259 17.80 15.71 18.68
N ALA A 260 17.24 14.53 18.96
CA ALA A 260 15.80 14.35 19.07
C ALA A 260 15.29 14.88 20.43
N ILE A 261 14.20 15.63 20.40
CA ILE A 261 13.40 15.97 21.59
C ILE A 261 12.69 14.71 22.09
N SER A 262 12.14 13.94 21.16
CA SER A 262 11.47 12.67 21.43
C SER A 262 11.88 11.65 20.38
N LEU A 263 12.38 10.50 20.84
CA LEU A 263 12.75 9.38 19.98
C LEU A 263 12.07 8.10 20.49
N PRO A 264 10.83 7.82 20.06
CA PRO A 264 10.11 6.62 20.47
C PRO A 264 10.88 5.35 20.07
N GLN A 265 10.95 4.38 20.97
CA GLN A 265 11.50 3.07 20.63
C GLN A 265 10.53 2.28 19.74
N PRO A 266 11.03 1.54 18.74
CA PRO A 266 10.20 0.69 17.91
C PRO A 266 9.65 -0.48 18.72
N ALA A 267 8.35 -0.76 18.53
CA ALA A 267 7.74 -1.96 19.07
C ALA A 267 8.39 -3.19 18.42
N TYR A 268 8.77 -4.18 19.21
CA TYR A 268 9.38 -5.41 18.70
C TYR A 268 8.30 -6.26 18.02
N PRO A 269 8.37 -6.49 16.69
CA PRO A 269 7.33 -7.26 15.99
C PRO A 269 7.25 -8.69 16.52
N GLU A 270 6.04 -9.23 16.71
CA GLU A 270 5.85 -10.61 17.19
C GLU A 270 6.51 -11.63 16.24
N GLU A 271 6.42 -11.33 14.96
CA GLU A 271 7.12 -11.99 13.86
C GLU A 271 8.63 -12.09 14.08
N ALA A 272 9.24 -10.97 14.49
CA ALA A 272 10.68 -10.88 14.73
C ALA A 272 11.07 -11.63 16.02
N LYS A 273 10.22 -11.59 17.06
CA LYS A 273 10.44 -12.35 18.31
C LYS A 273 10.45 -13.86 18.04
N ALA A 274 9.50 -14.34 17.24
CA ALA A 274 9.35 -15.78 16.93
C ALA A 274 10.60 -16.40 16.29
N VAL A 275 11.40 -15.61 15.59
CA VAL A 275 12.65 -16.05 14.95
C VAL A 275 13.90 -15.42 15.58
N ARG A 276 13.77 -14.75 16.73
CA ARG A 276 14.85 -14.02 17.43
C ARG A 276 15.65 -13.09 16.51
N ALA A 277 14.97 -12.41 15.59
CA ALA A 277 15.62 -11.49 14.66
C ALA A 277 16.17 -10.28 15.41
N GLN A 278 17.47 -10.01 15.26
CA GLN A 278 18.20 -8.92 15.92
C GLN A 278 19.03 -8.14 14.91
N GLY A 279 19.50 -6.96 15.28
CA GLY A 279 20.42 -6.17 14.47
C GLY A 279 20.12 -4.68 14.50
N VAL A 280 20.94 -3.95 13.74
CA VAL A 280 20.83 -2.49 13.60
C VAL A 280 19.96 -2.16 12.39
N VAL A 281 19.02 -1.24 12.58
CA VAL A 281 18.21 -0.66 11.51
C VAL A 281 18.56 0.82 11.39
N ARG A 282 18.92 1.25 10.18
CA ARG A 282 19.15 2.67 9.86
C ARG A 282 17.99 3.19 9.04
N VAL A 283 17.33 4.21 9.56
CA VAL A 283 16.18 4.87 8.96
C VAL A 283 16.59 6.27 8.54
N ARG A 284 16.64 6.52 7.24
CA ARG A 284 16.75 7.88 6.69
C ARG A 284 15.43 8.61 6.92
N VAL A 285 15.50 9.82 7.44
CA VAL A 285 14.34 10.66 7.74
C VAL A 285 14.46 12.03 7.10
N VAL A 286 13.33 12.61 6.71
CA VAL A 286 13.22 14.03 6.36
C VAL A 286 12.41 14.71 7.45
N ILE A 287 12.97 15.77 8.01
CA ILE A 287 12.42 16.57 9.09
C ILE A 287 11.99 17.92 8.51
N ASP A 288 10.77 18.34 8.81
CA ASP A 288 10.25 19.63 8.39
C ASP A 288 10.78 20.80 9.25
N GLU A 289 10.40 22.01 8.87
CA GLU A 289 10.75 23.27 9.54
C GLU A 289 10.26 23.35 10.99
N THR A 290 9.28 22.51 11.36
CA THR A 290 8.74 22.41 12.73
C THR A 290 9.45 21.37 13.58
N GLY A 291 10.36 20.59 12.98
CA GLY A 291 11.05 19.49 13.65
C GLY A 291 10.29 18.16 13.63
N LYS A 292 9.21 18.03 12.85
CA LYS A 292 8.47 16.77 12.70
C LYS A 292 9.06 15.93 11.58
N VAL A 293 9.10 14.61 11.79
CA VAL A 293 9.48 13.66 10.74
C VAL A 293 8.33 13.51 9.74
N ILE A 294 8.55 13.98 8.52
CA ILE A 294 7.57 13.90 7.43
C ILE A 294 7.80 12.70 6.50
N ARG A 295 9.03 12.17 6.45
CA ARG A 295 9.39 11.01 5.63
C ARG A 295 10.33 10.06 6.36
N THR A 296 10.18 8.76 6.11
CA THR A 296 11.03 7.70 6.65
C THR A 296 11.32 6.64 5.59
N CYS A 297 12.57 6.21 5.45
CA CYS A 297 12.95 5.06 4.64
C CYS A 297 14.05 4.27 5.36
N ALA A 298 13.80 3.01 5.67
CA ALA A 298 14.82 2.11 6.20
C ALA A 298 15.81 1.74 5.08
N VAL A 299 17.00 2.32 5.16
CA VAL A 299 18.07 2.14 4.16
C VAL A 299 18.92 0.90 4.46
N GLU A 300 18.96 0.46 5.72
CA GLU A 300 19.75 -0.68 6.17
C GLU A 300 19.06 -1.40 7.33
N GLY A 301 19.27 -2.71 7.43
CA GLY A 301 18.88 -3.54 8.56
C GLY A 301 17.97 -4.72 8.21
N PRO A 302 17.70 -5.62 9.18
CA PRO A 302 16.86 -6.79 8.96
C PRO A 302 15.44 -6.39 8.57
N ALA A 303 14.93 -6.93 7.46
CA ALA A 303 13.63 -6.54 6.91
C ALA A 303 12.44 -6.77 7.87
N LEU A 304 12.56 -7.67 8.85
CA LEU A 304 11.55 -7.85 9.90
C LEU A 304 11.45 -6.67 10.86
N LEU A 305 12.49 -5.86 10.97
CA LEU A 305 12.63 -4.78 11.95
C LEU A 305 12.48 -3.39 11.31
N THR A 306 12.60 -3.30 9.97
CA THR A 306 12.59 -2.03 9.23
C THR A 306 11.28 -1.26 9.42
N LYS A 307 10.13 -1.94 9.30
CA LYS A 307 8.82 -1.26 9.36
C LYS A 307 8.52 -0.66 10.74
N ALA A 308 8.77 -1.42 11.79
CA ALA A 308 8.61 -0.92 13.16
C ALA A 308 9.52 0.28 13.44
N SER A 309 10.74 0.24 12.90
CA SER A 309 11.70 1.33 12.98
C SER A 309 11.24 2.58 12.22
N GLU A 310 10.69 2.43 11.02
CA GLU A 310 10.09 3.54 10.27
C GLU A 310 8.90 4.16 11.01
N MET A 311 8.00 3.33 11.56
CA MET A 311 6.85 3.81 12.34
C MET A 311 7.27 4.54 13.63
N ALA A 312 8.34 4.10 14.26
CA ALA A 312 8.95 4.78 15.40
C ALA A 312 9.56 6.12 14.97
N ALA A 313 10.37 6.12 13.90
CA ALA A 313 11.00 7.30 13.34
C ALA A 313 9.97 8.37 12.93
N ARG A 314 8.82 7.96 12.36
CA ARG A 314 7.76 8.88 11.96
C ARG A 314 7.11 9.62 13.13
N ARG A 315 7.24 9.10 14.34
CA ARG A 315 6.75 9.70 15.58
C ARG A 315 7.84 10.48 16.33
N ALA A 316 9.07 10.50 15.82
CA ALA A 316 10.14 11.27 16.43
C ALA A 316 9.94 12.77 16.20
N VAL A 317 10.40 13.57 17.16
CA VAL A 317 10.32 15.03 17.15
C VAL A 317 11.70 15.60 17.44
N PHE A 318 12.10 16.60 16.67
CA PHE A 318 13.40 17.25 16.72
C PHE A 318 13.23 18.74 16.98
N THR A 319 14.28 19.39 17.48
CA THR A 319 14.31 20.85 17.50
C THR A 319 14.40 21.37 16.07
N PRO A 320 13.60 22.38 15.68
CA PRO A 320 13.71 23.05 14.39
C PRO A 320 15.16 23.44 14.11
N THR A 321 15.73 22.90 13.03
CA THR A 321 17.08 23.28 12.62
C THR A 321 17.00 24.63 11.93
N LYS A 322 17.80 25.59 12.38
CA LYS A 322 17.84 26.94 11.81
C LYS A 322 19.14 27.16 11.03
N LEU A 323 19.03 27.64 9.80
CA LEU A 323 20.15 28.14 9.00
C LEU A 323 19.98 29.65 8.85
N SER A 324 20.97 30.43 9.29
CA SER A 324 20.87 31.91 9.31
C SER A 324 19.62 32.44 10.03
N GLY A 325 19.19 31.76 11.10
CA GLY A 325 18.02 32.13 11.89
C GLY A 325 16.67 31.64 11.34
N GLN A 326 16.62 31.14 10.10
CA GLN A 326 15.40 30.61 9.48
C GLN A 326 15.30 29.09 9.63
N PRO A 327 14.12 28.53 9.98
CA PRO A 327 13.96 27.09 10.07
C PRO A 327 14.07 26.47 8.67
N VAL A 328 14.81 25.36 8.57
CA VAL A 328 15.05 24.64 7.32
C VAL A 328 14.74 23.16 7.48
N LYS A 329 14.37 22.52 6.37
CA LYS A 329 14.24 21.07 6.31
C LYS A 329 15.61 20.41 6.44
N VAL A 330 15.64 19.25 7.08
CA VAL A 330 16.88 18.50 7.30
C VAL A 330 16.64 17.03 7.01
N THR A 331 17.58 16.43 6.29
CA THR A 331 17.62 14.98 6.12
C THR A 331 18.62 14.41 7.11
N GLY A 332 18.32 13.28 7.75
CA GLY A 332 19.28 12.62 8.63
C GLY A 332 19.03 11.13 8.75
N VAL A 333 19.85 10.44 9.54
CA VAL A 333 19.72 9.02 9.80
C VAL A 333 19.44 8.77 11.29
N ILE A 334 18.36 8.07 11.56
CA ILE A 334 18.04 7.52 12.88
C ILE A 334 18.50 6.06 12.91
N THR A 335 19.27 5.70 13.93
CA THR A 335 19.74 4.33 14.14
C THR A 335 18.97 3.68 15.29
N TYR A 336 18.34 2.53 15.04
CA TYR A 336 17.70 1.69 16.06
C TYR A 336 18.48 0.40 16.23
N ASN A 337 18.71 -0.01 17.47
CA ASN A 337 19.39 -1.27 17.79
C ASN A 337 18.40 -2.23 18.44
N PHE A 338 18.21 -3.40 17.82
CA PHE A 338 17.38 -4.47 18.37
C PHE A 338 18.28 -5.57 18.90
N VAL A 339 18.19 -5.80 20.21
CA VAL A 339 18.81 -6.93 20.89
C VAL A 339 17.75 -8.00 21.07
N ALA A 340 18.07 -9.28 20.81
CA ALA A 340 17.14 -10.38 21.01
C ALA A 340 16.57 -10.35 22.45
N ARG A 341 15.25 -10.39 22.57
CA ARG A 341 14.53 -10.53 23.85
C ARG A 341 14.14 -11.96 24.10
#